data_AF-A0AAV5ECE2-F1
#
_entry.id   AF-A0AAV5ECE2-F1
#
_cell.length_a   1.000
_cell.length_b   1.000
_cell.length_c   1.000
_cell.angle_alpha   90.00
_cell.angle_beta   90.00
_cell.angle_gamma   90.00
#
_symmetry.space_group_name_H-M   'P 1'
#
loop_
_entity.id
_entity.type
_entity.pdbx_description
1 polymer ?
#
loop_
_entity_poly.entity_id
_entity_poly.type
_entity_poly.pdbx_seq_one_letter_code
_entity_poly.pdbx_strand_id
1 'polypeptide(L)'
;MLDLESHKELAPIVGKVLRIEWLAETIINDMDAEDALRKELSGQRPFRITNKNLIDYLFTCSLELAVSFNLPVQIHTGFGDKDLDLRKCNPLHLRAVLEDERFAKCQLVLLHASYPFSKEASYLASVYSQIYLDFGLAIPKLSVQGMTSSLKELLELAPINKVMFSTDGYAFPETYYLGAKRARDVVYRVLSAACEDGDLSIEEAMESVESIFRRNALHLYKLNVANGSINQATPIADDSICLSSVEQDVLFVRIVWNDASGQHRCRVVPAGRFYEITRNKGVGLTFASMGMTSFCDGPADGTNLTGVGEIRLVPDMSTLLRLPWSRREEMVMADMQIRPGEAWEYCPRNALRKVTKVLLDEFNVRMKAGFENEFYLRRKLVSDGHEQWIPYDNTNYCSTSAFDDATSILQEVYSSLKASDIVVEQVCAVPFSQSKLPAQVLISKNSFKNLILSSTPTLSRPDLNDIGSGSHVHLSLWENDQNVFMGSSEYNFYGMSKKGEQFLAGVYHHLPSILSFTAPHPNSSMMFTGSHPYNLKSFICCFRLTKGLKTKSNPAEYASKLKRLPQSLQEAVESISADKVLHELIGDKLVTAAIAIRKAEIDHYAKNPGAFDDLIHRY
;
A
#
# COMPACT_ATOMS: atom_id res chain seq x y z
N MET A 1 23.11 15.38 18.44
CA MET A 1 22.55 14.28 17.63
C MET A 1 21.05 14.49 17.59
N LEU A 2 20.57 15.23 16.59
CA LEU A 2 19.14 15.43 16.38
C LEU A 2 18.69 14.46 15.28
N ASP A 3 17.52 13.90 15.54
CA ASP A 3 16.89 12.72 14.95
C ASP A 3 16.82 12.76 13.41
N LEU A 4 17.30 11.69 12.78
CA LEU A 4 17.47 11.54 11.33
C LEU A 4 16.16 11.24 10.57
N GLU A 5 15.05 11.03 11.28
CA GLU A 5 13.78 10.59 10.65
C GLU A 5 12.86 11.73 10.19
N SER A 6 13.00 12.94 10.75
CA SER A 6 12.04 14.04 10.54
C SER A 6 12.18 14.82 9.21
N HIS A 7 13.17 14.50 8.37
CA HIS A 7 13.43 15.19 7.10
C HIS A 7 13.08 14.38 5.83
N LYS A 8 12.56 13.15 5.96
CA LYS A 8 12.23 12.30 4.81
C LYS A 8 10.84 12.57 4.19
N GLU A 9 9.99 13.39 4.82
CA GLU A 9 8.59 13.60 4.39
C GLU A 9 8.37 14.79 3.41
N LEU A 10 9.42 15.47 2.92
CA LEU A 10 9.26 16.76 2.20
C LEU A 10 9.46 16.77 0.67
N ALA A 11 9.31 15.65 -0.03
CA ALA A 11 9.16 15.66 -1.50
C ALA A 11 8.30 14.47 -1.96
N PRO A 12 7.30 14.59 -2.87
CA PRO A 12 7.11 15.65 -3.88
C PRO A 12 5.68 16.26 -3.92
N ILE A 13 5.57 17.59 -3.94
CA ILE A 13 4.35 18.26 -4.45
C ILE A 13 4.61 18.55 -5.92
N VAL A 14 3.95 17.79 -6.81
CA VAL A 14 3.95 18.04 -8.25
C VAL A 14 3.11 19.30 -8.51
N GLY A 15 3.76 20.45 -8.53
CA GLY A 15 3.28 21.59 -9.31
C GLY A 15 3.53 21.28 -10.78
N LYS A 16 2.52 21.40 -11.65
CA LYS A 16 2.80 21.56 -13.09
C LYS A 16 3.57 22.87 -13.24
N VAL A 17 4.89 22.79 -13.33
CA VAL A 17 5.75 23.93 -13.63
C VAL A 17 5.53 24.29 -15.10
N LEU A 18 5.03 25.49 -15.37
CA LEU A 18 5.21 26.10 -16.69
C LEU A 18 6.69 26.43 -16.81
N ARG A 19 7.42 25.63 -17.60
CA ARG A 19 8.78 25.98 -18.02
C ARG A 19 8.69 27.17 -18.95
N ILE A 20 9.11 28.32 -18.45
CA ILE A 20 9.29 29.52 -19.25
C ILE A 20 10.78 29.73 -19.37
N GLU A 21 11.31 29.25 -20.49
CA GLU A 21 12.74 29.29 -20.83
C GLU A 21 13.15 30.66 -21.41
N TRP A 22 12.18 31.57 -21.54
CA TRP A 22 12.32 32.93 -22.02
C TRP A 22 11.66 33.85 -21.01
N LEU A 23 12.44 34.60 -20.24
CA LEU A 23 11.91 35.60 -19.33
C LEU A 23 11.19 36.66 -20.17
N ALA A 24 9.93 36.98 -19.81
CA ALA A 24 9.16 37.98 -20.52
C ALA A 24 9.76 39.36 -20.27
N GLU A 25 10.30 39.95 -21.33
CA GLU A 25 10.84 41.32 -21.33
C GLU A 25 9.72 42.35 -21.59
N THR A 26 8.56 41.90 -22.09
CA THR A 26 7.42 42.74 -22.51
C THR A 26 6.10 41.98 -22.40
N ILE A 27 5.01 42.70 -22.11
CA ILE A 27 3.63 42.18 -22.10
C ILE A 27 3.09 42.20 -23.53
N ILE A 28 2.50 41.09 -23.98
CA ILE A 28 2.11 40.88 -25.40
C ILE A 28 0.58 40.83 -25.53
N ASN A 29 0.06 41.30 -26.67
CA ASN A 29 -1.37 41.29 -26.99
C ASN A 29 -1.85 39.93 -27.56
N ASP A 30 -3.15 39.68 -27.49
CA ASP A 30 -3.79 38.40 -27.88
C ASP A 30 -3.56 38.01 -29.35
N MET A 31 -3.48 38.99 -30.26
CA MET A 31 -3.36 38.73 -31.70
C MET A 31 -1.99 38.12 -32.06
N ASP A 32 -0.92 38.62 -31.46
CA ASP A 32 0.45 38.11 -31.70
C ASP A 32 0.64 36.68 -31.15
N ALA A 33 -0.09 36.33 -30.08
CA ALA A 33 -0.06 35.00 -29.47
C ALA A 33 -0.84 33.96 -30.30
N GLU A 34 -2.00 34.32 -30.85
CA GLU A 34 -2.78 33.43 -31.73
C GLU A 34 -2.02 33.05 -33.01
N ASP A 35 -1.37 34.02 -33.65
CA ASP A 35 -0.55 33.78 -34.84
C ASP A 35 0.67 32.90 -34.54
N ALA A 36 1.26 33.04 -33.36
CA ALA A 36 2.35 32.20 -32.89
C ALA A 36 1.91 30.75 -32.63
N LEU A 37 0.73 30.55 -32.02
CA LEU A 37 0.15 29.23 -31.77
C LEU A 37 -0.15 28.47 -33.06
N ARG A 38 -0.70 29.16 -34.07
CA ARG A 38 -0.97 28.57 -35.40
C ARG A 38 0.29 28.05 -36.08
N LYS A 39 1.42 28.76 -35.92
CA LYS A 39 2.73 28.35 -36.49
C LYS A 39 3.29 27.12 -35.78
N GLU A 40 3.23 27.06 -34.45
CA GLU A 40 3.76 25.92 -33.66
C GLU A 40 2.95 24.62 -33.88
N LEU A 41 1.62 24.71 -33.98
CA LEU A 41 0.74 23.55 -34.20
C LEU A 41 0.95 22.84 -35.56
N SER A 42 1.71 23.44 -36.48
CA SER A 42 2.01 22.86 -37.80
C SER A 42 3.26 21.96 -37.83
N GLY A 43 4.01 21.85 -36.72
CA GLY A 43 5.25 21.06 -36.63
C GLY A 43 5.09 19.57 -36.29
N GLN A 44 6.18 18.79 -36.41
CA GLN A 44 6.24 17.37 -36.03
C GLN A 44 6.61 17.15 -34.55
N ARG A 45 6.21 15.99 -33.98
CA ARG A 45 6.37 15.62 -32.55
C ARG A 45 7.77 15.06 -32.23
N PRO A 46 8.30 15.23 -30.99
CA PRO A 46 7.67 15.81 -29.80
C PRO A 46 7.55 17.34 -29.84
N PHE A 47 6.47 17.86 -29.27
CA PHE A 47 6.08 19.27 -29.32
C PHE A 47 6.81 20.07 -28.23
N ARG A 48 7.64 21.05 -28.61
CA ARG A 48 8.21 22.05 -27.71
C ARG A 48 7.81 23.43 -28.23
N ILE A 49 7.18 24.24 -27.38
CA ILE A 49 6.84 25.62 -27.71
C ILE A 49 8.14 26.43 -27.68
N THR A 50 8.52 27.04 -28.80
CA THR A 50 9.74 27.84 -28.94
C THR A 50 9.46 29.30 -29.28
N ASN A 51 8.26 29.61 -29.75
CA ASN A 51 7.85 30.97 -30.07
C ASN A 51 7.77 31.86 -28.81
N LYS A 52 8.64 32.87 -28.76
CA LYS A 52 8.72 33.83 -27.64
C LYS A 52 7.39 34.54 -27.35
N ASN A 53 6.66 34.98 -28.37
CA ASN A 53 5.44 35.75 -28.14
C ASN A 53 4.36 34.91 -27.46
N LEU A 54 4.24 33.64 -27.88
CA LEU A 54 3.33 32.69 -27.26
C LEU A 54 3.77 32.35 -25.83
N ILE A 55 5.07 32.17 -25.59
CA ILE A 55 5.60 31.87 -24.26
C ILE A 55 5.33 33.04 -23.29
N ASP A 56 5.62 34.27 -23.70
CA ASP A 56 5.40 35.48 -22.89
C ASP A 56 3.90 35.68 -22.58
N TYR A 57 3.03 35.43 -23.57
CA TYR A 57 1.57 35.46 -23.36
C TYR A 57 1.11 34.39 -22.37
N LEU A 58 1.50 33.13 -22.58
CA LEU A 58 1.16 32.04 -21.66
C LEU A 58 1.72 32.27 -20.26
N PHE A 59 2.91 32.85 -20.14
CA PHE A 59 3.48 33.26 -18.86
C PHE A 59 2.61 34.33 -18.18
N THR A 60 2.23 35.37 -18.90
CA THR A 60 1.37 36.45 -18.39
C THR A 60 0.03 35.89 -17.90
N CYS A 61 -0.65 35.06 -18.70
CA CYS A 61 -1.89 34.38 -18.28
C CYS A 61 -1.69 33.51 -17.03
N SER A 62 -0.53 32.86 -16.92
CA SER A 62 -0.20 32.01 -15.76
C SER A 62 -0.02 32.84 -14.50
N LEU A 63 0.59 34.03 -14.60
CA LEU A 63 0.71 34.97 -13.49
C LEU A 63 -0.66 35.51 -13.04
N GLU A 64 -1.56 35.84 -13.98
CA GLU A 64 -2.93 36.28 -13.66
C GLU A 64 -3.70 35.20 -12.87
N LEU A 65 -3.58 33.94 -13.29
CA LEU A 65 -4.15 32.81 -12.56
C LEU A 65 -3.48 32.62 -11.20
N ALA A 66 -2.16 32.72 -11.13
CA ALA A 66 -1.43 32.60 -9.87
C ALA A 66 -1.84 33.64 -8.84
N VAL A 67 -2.05 34.89 -9.26
CA VAL A 67 -2.61 35.95 -8.40
C VAL A 67 -4.04 35.59 -7.95
N SER A 68 -4.89 35.16 -8.89
CA SER A 68 -6.30 34.84 -8.61
C SER A 68 -6.48 33.69 -7.61
N PHE A 69 -5.61 32.68 -7.67
CA PHE A 69 -5.62 31.52 -6.77
C PHE A 69 -4.65 31.64 -5.59
N ASN A 70 -3.93 32.77 -5.47
CA ASN A 70 -2.88 32.97 -4.47
C ASN A 70 -1.86 31.81 -4.45
N LEU A 71 -1.35 31.45 -5.62
CA LEU A 71 -0.35 30.39 -5.79
C LEU A 71 1.04 31.00 -6.05
N PRO A 72 2.09 30.52 -5.37
CA PRO A 72 3.46 30.87 -5.74
C PRO A 72 3.82 30.29 -7.12
N VAL A 73 4.59 31.04 -7.91
CA VAL A 73 5.11 30.62 -9.22
C VAL A 73 6.61 30.42 -9.12
N GLN A 74 7.07 29.22 -9.46
CA GLN A 74 8.49 28.91 -9.53
C GLN A 74 9.01 29.23 -10.93
N ILE A 75 10.14 29.94 -11.00
CA ILE A 75 10.79 30.35 -12.25
C ILE A 75 12.20 29.81 -12.26
N HIS A 76 12.54 29.08 -13.32
CA HIS A 76 13.90 28.60 -13.56
C HIS A 76 14.78 29.78 -13.96
N THR A 77 15.81 30.05 -13.18
CA THR A 77 16.78 31.13 -13.41
C THR A 77 18.19 30.56 -13.28
N GLY A 78 19.14 31.11 -14.03
CA GLY A 78 20.49 30.53 -14.10
C GLY A 78 20.54 29.20 -14.85
N PHE A 79 21.50 28.34 -14.49
CA PHE A 79 21.83 27.10 -15.19
C PHE A 79 20.79 25.98 -15.07
N GLY A 80 20.77 25.06 -16.04
CA GLY A 80 19.74 24.04 -16.18
C GLY A 80 20.01 23.04 -17.31
N ASP A 81 18.95 22.62 -17.99
CA ASP A 81 18.98 21.60 -19.04
C ASP A 81 19.78 22.02 -20.31
N LYS A 82 20.07 21.04 -21.18
CA LYS A 82 20.95 21.17 -22.36
C LYS A 82 20.56 22.28 -23.34
N ASP A 83 19.28 22.61 -23.42
CA ASP A 83 18.69 23.55 -24.37
C ASP A 83 18.51 24.96 -23.80
N LEU A 84 18.92 25.17 -22.56
CA LEU A 84 18.93 26.46 -21.89
C LEU A 84 20.01 27.40 -22.47
N ASP A 85 19.63 28.64 -22.77
CA ASP A 85 20.56 29.72 -23.12
C ASP A 85 20.87 30.58 -21.88
N LEU A 86 21.99 30.28 -21.21
CA LEU A 86 22.38 30.93 -19.94
C LEU A 86 22.42 32.47 -20.04
N ARG A 87 22.66 33.03 -21.24
CA ARG A 87 22.67 34.48 -21.48
C ARG A 87 21.33 35.15 -21.23
N LYS A 88 20.22 34.41 -21.33
CA LYS A 88 18.84 34.91 -21.18
C LYS A 88 18.22 34.53 -19.84
N CYS A 89 18.98 33.86 -18.97
CA CYS A 89 18.49 33.31 -17.71
C CYS A 89 18.84 34.21 -16.51
N ASN A 90 19.29 35.44 -16.76
CA ASN A 90 19.57 36.40 -15.71
C ASN A 90 18.24 36.86 -15.09
N PRO A 91 18.05 36.72 -13.76
CA PRO A 91 16.79 37.04 -13.11
C PRO A 91 16.39 38.53 -13.24
N LEU A 92 17.32 39.44 -13.56
CA LEU A 92 17.01 40.87 -13.78
C LEU A 92 16.06 41.12 -14.96
N HIS A 93 15.95 40.20 -15.92
CA HIS A 93 14.98 40.32 -17.01
C HIS A 93 13.52 40.29 -16.52
N LEU A 94 13.26 39.81 -15.30
CA LEU A 94 11.92 39.82 -14.69
C LEU A 94 11.46 41.19 -14.23
N ARG A 95 12.32 42.22 -14.26
CA ARG A 95 11.99 43.55 -13.72
C ARG A 95 10.69 44.13 -14.27
N ALA A 96 10.44 44.01 -15.57
CA ALA A 96 9.20 44.50 -16.19
C ALA A 96 7.94 43.82 -15.62
N VAL A 97 8.05 42.54 -15.26
CA VAL A 97 6.96 41.77 -14.63
C VAL A 97 6.82 42.12 -13.15
N LEU A 98 7.94 42.37 -12.46
CA LEU A 98 7.94 42.74 -11.04
C LEU A 98 7.36 44.13 -10.79
N GLU A 99 7.58 45.07 -11.73
CA GLU A 99 7.09 46.44 -11.67
C GLU A 99 5.67 46.61 -12.26
N ASP A 100 5.05 45.55 -12.80
CA ASP A 100 3.65 45.56 -13.25
C ASP A 100 2.69 45.35 -12.08
N GLU A 101 1.82 46.34 -11.84
CA GLU A 101 0.84 46.34 -10.74
C GLU A 101 -0.09 45.12 -10.74
N ARG A 102 -0.38 44.54 -11.93
CA ARG A 102 -1.23 43.34 -12.04
C ARG A 102 -0.63 42.15 -11.30
N PHE A 103 0.70 42.08 -11.19
CA PHE A 103 1.43 40.95 -10.62
C PHE A 103 2.09 41.26 -9.28
N ALA A 104 1.87 42.45 -8.71
CA ALA A 104 2.47 42.85 -7.43
C ALA A 104 2.16 41.90 -6.25
N LYS A 105 1.04 41.15 -6.31
CA LYS A 105 0.66 40.14 -5.31
C LYS A 105 1.17 38.72 -5.63
N CYS A 106 1.72 38.50 -6.81
CA CYS A 106 2.17 37.19 -7.27
C CYS A 106 3.50 36.83 -6.59
N GLN A 107 3.51 35.80 -5.75
CA GLN A 107 4.75 35.33 -5.14
C GLN A 107 5.57 34.54 -6.14
N LEU A 108 6.82 34.94 -6.39
CA LEU A 108 7.71 34.32 -7.37
C LEU A 108 8.92 33.70 -6.66
N VAL A 109 9.24 32.46 -7.01
CA VAL A 109 10.39 31.72 -6.46
C VAL A 109 11.43 31.53 -7.55
N LEU A 110 12.60 32.16 -7.38
CA LEU A 110 13.73 32.02 -8.29
C LEU A 110 14.51 30.77 -7.92
N LEU A 111 14.51 29.78 -8.81
CA LEU A 111 15.14 28.49 -8.54
C LEU A 111 16.65 28.52 -8.79
N HIS A 112 17.32 27.53 -8.21
CA HIS A 112 18.70 27.15 -8.48
C HIS A 112 19.77 28.16 -8.12
N ALA A 113 19.51 28.93 -7.07
CA ALA A 113 20.31 30.07 -6.64
C ALA A 113 20.50 31.10 -7.77
N SER A 114 19.71 31.00 -8.85
CA SER A 114 19.97 31.68 -10.11
C SER A 114 21.39 31.49 -10.66
N TYR A 115 22.13 30.44 -10.26
CA TYR A 115 23.57 30.34 -10.53
C TYR A 115 23.89 30.45 -12.03
N PRO A 116 24.84 31.31 -12.46
CA PRO A 116 25.82 32.05 -11.64
C PRO A 116 25.39 33.46 -11.21
N PHE A 117 24.11 33.82 -11.33
CA PHE A 117 23.54 35.15 -11.03
C PHE A 117 22.98 35.27 -9.60
N SER A 118 23.63 34.62 -8.62
CA SER A 118 23.13 34.56 -7.25
C SER A 118 23.05 35.95 -6.60
N LYS A 119 23.96 36.86 -6.95
CA LYS A 119 24.00 38.25 -6.45
C LYS A 119 22.83 39.07 -6.95
N GLU A 120 22.51 38.95 -8.24
CA GLU A 120 21.37 39.60 -8.86
C GLU A 120 20.06 39.10 -8.25
N ALA A 121 19.95 37.80 -8.03
CA ALA A 121 18.79 37.21 -7.35
C ALA A 121 18.66 37.71 -5.90
N SER A 122 19.78 37.78 -5.18
CA SER A 122 19.85 38.33 -3.82
C SER A 122 19.33 39.77 -3.77
N TYR A 123 19.78 40.60 -4.71
CA TYR A 123 19.31 41.98 -4.85
C TYR A 123 17.80 42.08 -5.14
N LEU A 124 17.27 41.24 -6.05
CA LEU A 124 15.83 41.26 -6.32
C LEU A 124 15.00 40.86 -5.09
N ALA A 125 15.46 39.88 -4.30
CA ALA A 125 14.76 39.47 -3.07
C ALA A 125 14.78 40.55 -1.98
N SER A 126 15.80 41.40 -1.94
CA SER A 126 15.89 42.50 -0.98
C SER A 126 15.01 43.69 -1.36
N VAL A 127 14.83 43.94 -2.67
CA VAL A 127 14.04 45.07 -3.17
C VAL A 127 12.55 44.72 -3.32
N TYR A 128 12.23 43.55 -3.85
CA TYR A 128 10.85 43.17 -4.18
C TYR A 128 10.26 42.24 -3.11
N SER A 129 9.14 42.64 -2.52
CA SER A 129 8.44 41.83 -1.50
C SER A 129 7.99 40.46 -2.02
N GLN A 130 7.71 40.39 -3.32
CA GLN A 130 7.15 39.21 -3.98
C GLN A 130 8.18 38.15 -4.40
N ILE A 131 9.49 38.41 -4.23
CA ILE A 131 10.56 37.48 -4.63
C ILE A 131 11.02 36.60 -3.45
N TYR A 132 11.12 35.30 -3.71
CA TYR A 132 11.71 34.28 -2.87
C TYR A 132 12.81 33.55 -3.65
N LEU A 133 13.78 32.98 -2.94
CA LEU A 133 14.95 32.33 -3.53
C LEU A 133 15.00 30.87 -3.10
N ASP A 134 15.30 29.96 -4.02
CA ASP A 134 15.58 28.55 -3.74
C ASP A 134 16.93 28.16 -4.31
N PHE A 135 17.78 27.49 -3.51
CA PHE A 135 19.13 27.09 -3.94
C PHE A 135 19.28 25.59 -4.28
N GLY A 136 18.17 24.88 -4.48
CA GLY A 136 18.16 23.49 -4.98
C GLY A 136 18.78 23.37 -6.37
N LEU A 137 19.22 22.19 -6.80
CA LEU A 137 20.07 21.95 -7.99
C LEU A 137 21.50 22.46 -7.84
N ALA A 138 21.71 23.74 -7.50
CA ALA A 138 23.06 24.29 -7.24
C ALA A 138 23.78 23.43 -6.18
N ILE A 139 23.02 22.97 -5.19
CA ILE A 139 23.38 21.89 -4.28
C ILE A 139 22.59 20.63 -4.69
N PRO A 140 23.24 19.48 -4.99
CA PRO A 140 24.66 19.15 -4.80
C PRO A 140 25.52 19.26 -6.09
N LYS A 141 25.08 19.96 -7.14
CA LYS A 141 25.73 19.90 -8.47
C LYS A 141 27.01 20.71 -8.60
N LEU A 142 27.17 21.79 -7.82
CA LEU A 142 28.39 22.60 -7.84
C LEU A 142 29.50 21.97 -7.01
N SER A 143 30.73 22.44 -7.20
CA SER A 143 31.84 22.12 -6.30
C SER A 143 31.52 22.60 -4.88
N VAL A 144 32.19 22.05 -3.85
CA VAL A 144 31.98 22.50 -2.46
C VAL A 144 32.16 24.01 -2.30
N GLN A 145 33.16 24.58 -2.98
CA GLN A 145 33.38 26.02 -3.00
C GLN A 145 32.25 26.76 -3.73
N GLY A 146 31.81 26.26 -4.89
CA GLY A 146 30.71 26.87 -5.65
C GLY A 146 29.38 26.83 -4.92
N MET A 147 29.06 25.72 -4.23
CA MET A 147 27.87 25.63 -3.38
C MET A 147 27.92 26.64 -2.23
N THR A 148 29.08 26.76 -1.58
CA THR A 148 29.30 27.68 -0.45
C THR A 148 29.23 29.14 -0.90
N SER A 149 29.88 29.49 -2.02
CA SER A 149 29.87 30.85 -2.56
C SER A 149 28.48 31.25 -3.03
N SER A 150 27.75 30.36 -3.71
CA SER A 150 26.40 30.67 -4.21
C SER A 150 25.44 30.96 -3.06
N LEU A 151 25.47 30.15 -1.99
CA LEU A 151 24.63 30.41 -0.81
C LEU A 151 25.06 31.69 -0.08
N LYS A 152 26.36 31.95 0.06
CA LYS A 152 26.86 33.20 0.64
C LYS A 152 26.37 34.42 -0.15
N GLU A 153 26.49 34.38 -1.48
CA GLU A 153 26.00 35.44 -2.37
C GLU A 153 24.49 35.64 -2.28
N LEU A 154 23.70 34.58 -2.10
CA LEU A 154 22.26 34.72 -1.86
C LEU A 154 21.98 35.45 -0.54
N LEU A 155 22.69 35.10 0.54
CA LEU A 155 22.46 35.66 1.87
C LEU A 155 23.08 37.06 2.06
N GLU A 156 23.85 37.56 1.09
CA GLU A 156 24.50 38.87 1.17
C GLU A 156 23.48 40.03 1.28
N LEU A 157 22.39 39.98 0.51
CA LEU A 157 21.33 40.99 0.52
C LEU A 157 19.94 40.42 0.82
N ALA A 158 19.70 39.15 0.49
CA ALA A 158 18.37 38.57 0.60
C ALA A 158 17.98 38.38 2.08
N PRO A 159 16.77 38.80 2.47
CA PRO A 159 16.23 38.46 3.77
C PRO A 159 16.19 36.94 3.97
N ILE A 160 16.66 36.46 5.12
CA ILE A 160 16.70 35.02 5.44
C ILE A 160 15.32 34.38 5.35
N ASN A 161 14.25 35.12 5.68
CA ASN A 161 12.86 34.67 5.58
C ASN A 161 12.34 34.50 4.14
N LYS A 162 13.15 34.81 3.13
CA LYS A 162 12.85 34.63 1.70
C LYS A 162 13.75 33.60 1.03
N VAL A 163 14.73 33.03 1.73
CA VAL A 163 15.64 32.01 1.19
C VAL A 163 15.19 30.62 1.63
N MET A 164 15.07 29.69 0.69
CA MET A 164 14.52 28.35 0.89
C MET A 164 15.42 27.29 0.27
N PHE A 165 15.17 26.04 0.65
CA PHE A 165 15.86 24.89 0.12
C PHE A 165 14.89 23.86 -0.47
N SER A 166 15.20 23.41 -1.69
CA SER A 166 14.68 22.20 -2.30
C SER A 166 15.85 21.29 -2.71
N THR A 167 15.65 19.97 -2.76
CA THR A 167 16.72 19.06 -3.18
C THR A 167 16.97 19.05 -4.68
N ASP A 168 15.99 19.53 -5.46
CA ASP A 168 15.89 19.35 -6.91
C ASP A 168 16.21 17.90 -7.36
N GLY A 169 15.79 16.93 -6.53
CA GLY A 169 16.00 15.51 -6.80
C GLY A 169 15.17 15.07 -8.00
N TYR A 170 15.81 14.37 -8.95
CA TYR A 170 15.15 13.83 -10.14
C TYR A 170 15.72 12.46 -10.51
N ALA A 171 14.87 11.60 -11.07
CA ALA A 171 15.13 10.22 -11.52
C ALA A 171 15.54 9.20 -10.45
N PHE A 172 16.46 9.54 -9.53
CA PHE A 172 17.07 8.59 -8.60
C PHE A 172 16.89 9.02 -7.14
N PRO A 173 16.45 8.13 -6.21
CA PRO A 173 16.29 8.44 -4.78
C PRO A 173 17.54 9.04 -4.11
N GLU A 174 18.73 8.64 -4.56
CA GLU A 174 20.02 9.11 -4.05
C GLU A 174 20.23 10.61 -4.26
N THR A 175 19.65 11.18 -5.32
CA THR A 175 19.76 12.62 -5.60
C THR A 175 19.06 13.46 -4.53
N TYR A 176 17.89 13.00 -4.05
CA TYR A 176 17.16 13.62 -2.95
C TYR A 176 17.96 13.56 -1.65
N TYR A 177 18.52 12.39 -1.32
CA TYR A 177 19.33 12.19 -0.11
C TYR A 177 20.61 13.04 -0.15
N LEU A 178 21.33 13.02 -1.28
CA LEU A 178 22.58 13.74 -1.44
C LEU A 178 22.37 15.25 -1.37
N GLY A 179 21.32 15.77 -2.03
CA GLY A 179 20.95 17.19 -1.95
C GLY A 179 20.68 17.62 -0.51
N ALA A 180 19.82 16.89 0.21
CA ALA A 180 19.49 17.21 1.60
C ALA A 180 20.71 17.13 2.54
N LYS A 181 21.59 16.14 2.36
CA LYS A 181 22.81 16.01 3.15
C LYS A 181 23.78 17.16 2.89
N ARG A 182 24.07 17.45 1.61
CA ARG A 182 25.02 18.50 1.23
C ARG A 182 24.52 19.90 1.59
N ALA A 183 23.22 20.15 1.50
CA ALA A 183 22.65 21.43 1.89
C ALA A 183 22.87 21.73 3.38
N ARG A 184 22.69 20.75 4.27
CA ARG A 184 22.99 20.94 5.70
C ARG A 184 24.46 21.25 5.95
N ASP A 185 25.37 20.54 5.27
CA ASP A 185 26.81 20.81 5.38
C ASP A 185 27.17 22.23 4.92
N VAL A 186 26.58 22.70 3.81
CA VAL A 186 26.86 24.02 3.22
C VAL A 186 26.23 25.13 4.05
N VAL A 187 24.97 25.01 4.46
CA VAL A 187 24.30 25.98 5.34
C VAL A 187 25.05 26.12 6.66
N TYR A 188 25.48 25.00 7.26
CA TYR A 188 26.33 25.04 8.46
C TYR A 188 27.60 25.84 8.22
N ARG A 189 28.33 25.61 7.12
CA ARG A 189 29.57 26.36 6.82
C ARG A 189 29.32 27.86 6.66
N VAL A 190 28.27 28.22 5.92
CA VAL A 190 27.97 29.64 5.65
C VAL A 190 27.52 30.36 6.92
N LEU A 191 26.61 29.77 7.70
CA LEU A 191 26.11 30.38 8.92
C LEU A 191 27.16 30.37 10.05
N SER A 192 27.99 29.34 10.16
CA SER A 192 29.11 29.34 11.11
C SER A 192 30.12 30.43 10.80
N ALA A 193 30.45 30.64 9.51
CA ALA A 193 31.31 31.74 9.11
C ALA A 193 30.68 33.10 9.45
N ALA A 194 29.38 33.28 9.20
CA ALA A 194 28.65 34.49 9.59
C ALA A 194 28.68 34.73 11.12
N CYS A 195 28.61 33.66 11.93
CA CYS A 195 28.79 33.77 13.38
C CYS A 195 30.22 34.17 13.78
N GLU A 196 31.22 33.61 13.13
CA GLU A 196 32.64 33.92 13.36
C GLU A 196 32.98 35.37 12.97
N ASP A 197 32.40 35.84 11.86
CA ASP A 197 32.56 37.21 11.35
C ASP A 197 31.75 38.24 12.19
N GLY A 198 30.80 37.77 13.00
CA GLY A 198 29.95 38.59 13.87
C GLY A 198 28.70 39.15 13.21
N ASP A 199 28.34 38.66 12.02
CA ASP A 199 27.14 39.04 11.28
C ASP A 199 25.85 38.46 11.92
N LEU A 200 25.96 37.30 12.57
CA LEU A 200 24.86 36.63 13.27
C LEU A 200 25.32 36.14 14.65
N SER A 201 24.42 36.16 15.63
CA SER A 201 24.57 35.36 16.84
C SER A 201 24.29 33.88 16.56
N ILE A 202 24.72 33.00 17.47
CA ILE A 202 24.44 31.56 17.38
C ILE A 202 22.93 31.30 17.39
N GLU A 203 22.16 32.05 18.17
CA GLU A 203 20.69 31.92 18.25
C GLU A 203 20.05 32.31 16.91
N GLU A 204 20.44 33.45 16.33
CA GLU A 204 19.95 33.89 15.01
C GLU A 204 20.33 32.91 13.90
N ALA A 205 21.54 32.31 13.96
CA ALA A 205 21.96 31.28 13.02
C ALA A 205 21.10 30.02 13.14
N MET A 206 20.75 29.59 14.35
CA MET A 206 19.84 28.45 14.56
C MET A 206 18.44 28.72 14.03
N GLU A 207 17.90 29.92 14.26
CA GLU A 207 16.60 30.33 13.70
C GLU A 207 16.63 30.42 12.17
N SER A 208 17.76 30.84 11.62
CA SER A 208 18.00 30.92 10.18
C SER A 208 17.97 29.53 9.53
N VAL A 209 18.57 28.52 10.18
CA VAL A 209 18.48 27.13 9.72
C VAL A 209 17.03 26.67 9.64
N GLU A 210 16.25 26.89 10.70
CA GLU A 210 14.84 26.47 10.71
C GLU A 210 14.00 27.24 9.69
N SER A 211 14.31 28.52 9.48
CA SER A 211 13.63 29.34 8.47
C SER A 211 13.90 28.84 7.06
N ILE A 212 15.18 28.63 6.71
CA ILE A 212 15.62 28.17 5.38
C ILE A 212 15.09 26.78 5.04
N PHE A 213 15.16 25.83 5.98
CA PHE A 213 14.77 24.44 5.72
C PHE A 213 13.28 24.15 5.94
N ARG A 214 12.53 25.06 6.57
CA ARG A 214 11.14 24.78 6.96
C ARG A 214 10.23 26.00 6.93
N ARG A 215 10.41 26.98 7.83
CA ARG A 215 9.35 27.99 8.10
C ARG A 215 8.99 28.81 6.87
N ASN A 216 9.99 29.17 6.04
CA ASN A 216 9.78 29.97 4.85
C ASN A 216 8.89 29.26 3.83
N ALA A 217 9.15 27.96 3.59
CA ALA A 217 8.35 27.15 2.69
C ALA A 217 6.92 26.93 3.24
N LEU A 218 6.78 26.69 4.55
CA LEU A 218 5.46 26.56 5.18
C LEU A 218 4.62 27.83 5.00
N HIS A 219 5.23 29.00 5.20
CA HIS A 219 4.57 30.29 5.07
C HIS A 219 4.18 30.60 3.63
N LEU A 220 5.13 30.47 2.70
CA LEU A 220 4.93 30.79 1.28
C LEU A 220 3.89 29.87 0.61
N TYR A 221 4.02 28.56 0.82
CA TYR A 221 3.14 27.57 0.17
C TYR A 221 1.90 27.23 0.98
N LYS A 222 1.69 27.87 2.15
CA LYS A 222 0.55 27.64 3.06
C LYS A 222 0.39 26.16 3.43
N LEU A 223 1.51 25.51 3.74
CA LEU A 223 1.54 24.10 4.10
C LEU A 223 1.14 23.93 5.57
N ASN A 224 -0.01 23.32 5.81
CA ASN A 224 -0.47 22.99 7.16
C ASN A 224 0.29 21.77 7.69
N VAL A 225 1.44 22.01 8.33
CA VAL A 225 2.15 20.98 9.10
C VAL A 225 1.73 21.12 10.56
N ALA A 226 1.14 20.07 11.13
CA ALA A 226 0.80 20.04 12.55
C ALA A 226 2.07 20.29 13.38
N ASN A 227 2.11 21.42 14.08
CA ASN A 227 3.25 21.81 14.93
C ASN A 227 3.36 20.83 16.11
N GLY A 228 4.46 20.06 16.16
CA GLY A 228 5.00 19.59 17.42
C GLY A 228 5.37 20.82 18.26
N SER A 229 4.78 20.95 19.44
CA SER A 229 4.70 22.20 20.21
C SER A 229 6.05 22.72 20.75
N ILE A 230 6.24 24.04 20.71
CA ILE A 230 6.75 24.83 21.84
C ILE A 230 5.82 26.05 22.00
N ASN A 231 5.44 26.31 23.25
CA ASN A 231 4.41 27.23 23.73
C ASN A 231 4.38 28.62 23.08
N GLN A 232 3.18 29.09 22.69
CA GLN A 232 2.56 30.32 23.24
C GLN A 232 1.11 30.44 22.76
N ALA A 233 0.23 30.77 23.70
CA ALA A 233 -1.20 30.87 23.52
C ALA A 233 -1.59 32.20 22.85
N THR A 234 -2.51 32.15 21.88
CA THR A 234 -3.48 33.23 21.67
C THR A 234 -4.76 32.67 21.05
N PRO A 235 -5.96 33.10 21.51
CA PRO A 235 -7.23 32.59 21.03
C PRO A 235 -7.80 33.51 19.95
N ILE A 236 -8.14 32.96 18.77
CA ILE A 236 -9.12 33.60 17.89
C ILE A 236 -10.05 32.51 17.36
N ALA A 237 -11.32 32.70 17.68
CA ALA A 237 -12.45 31.94 17.18
C ALA A 237 -12.57 32.13 15.66
N ASP A 238 -12.85 31.05 14.94
CA ASP A 238 -13.75 31.17 13.78
C ASP A 238 -14.47 29.84 13.54
N ASP A 239 -15.80 29.97 13.50
CA ASP A 239 -16.76 28.91 13.24
C ASP A 239 -16.69 28.51 11.77
N SER A 240 -16.15 27.34 11.44
CA SER A 240 -16.65 26.58 10.28
C SER A 240 -16.16 25.13 10.28
N ILE A 241 -17.14 24.22 10.44
CA ILE A 241 -17.15 22.84 9.94
C ILE A 241 -15.97 21.96 10.42
N CYS A 242 -16.10 21.44 11.64
CA CYS A 242 -15.27 20.35 12.14
C CYS A 242 -15.66 19.04 11.43
N LEU A 243 -14.96 18.72 10.34
CA LEU A 243 -14.73 17.34 9.92
C LEU A 243 -14.10 16.61 11.12
N SER A 244 -14.71 15.50 11.53
CA SER A 244 -14.42 14.79 12.77
C SER A 244 -12.92 14.62 13.03
N SER A 245 -12.50 15.03 14.23
CA SER A 245 -11.14 15.07 14.79
C SER A 245 -10.37 13.74 14.84
N VAL A 246 -10.83 12.68 14.17
CA VAL A 246 -10.20 11.36 14.13
C VAL A 246 -9.35 11.17 12.85
N GLU A 247 -9.61 11.94 11.79
CA GLU A 247 -8.92 11.82 10.49
C GLU A 247 -7.52 12.49 10.46
N GLN A 248 -7.18 13.35 11.42
CA GLN A 248 -5.93 14.13 11.38
C GLN A 248 -4.67 13.37 11.84
N ASP A 249 -4.79 12.22 12.50
CA ASP A 249 -3.64 11.41 12.98
C ASP A 249 -3.16 10.33 12.01
N VAL A 250 -3.90 10.09 10.92
CA VAL A 250 -3.60 9.02 9.96
C VAL A 250 -2.69 9.57 8.86
N LEU A 251 -1.54 8.94 8.64
CA LEU A 251 -0.62 9.28 7.55
C LEU A 251 -0.96 8.52 6.28
N PHE A 252 -1.27 7.22 6.41
CA PHE A 252 -1.48 6.33 5.27
C PHE A 252 -2.69 5.43 5.44
N VAL A 253 -3.36 5.17 4.31
CA VAL A 253 -4.41 4.17 4.20
C VAL A 253 -3.97 3.08 3.22
N ARG A 254 -3.92 1.84 3.70
CA ARG A 254 -3.60 0.65 2.92
C ARG A 254 -4.89 0.12 2.27
N ILE A 255 -4.94 0.17 0.94
CA ILE A 255 -6.03 -0.42 0.16
C ILE A 255 -5.64 -1.85 -0.16
N VAL A 256 -6.29 -2.82 0.48
CA VAL A 256 -5.92 -4.24 0.47
C VAL A 256 -6.84 -5.05 -0.45
N TRP A 257 -6.26 -5.99 -1.19
CA TRP A 257 -6.98 -7.01 -1.95
C TRP A 257 -6.26 -8.36 -1.88
N ASN A 258 -6.98 -9.42 -2.22
CA ASN A 258 -6.42 -10.77 -2.34
C ASN A 258 -6.32 -11.13 -3.82
N ASP A 259 -5.16 -11.61 -4.24
CA ASP A 259 -4.98 -12.13 -5.58
C ASP A 259 -5.43 -13.60 -5.70
N ALA A 260 -5.37 -14.16 -6.92
CA ALA A 260 -5.77 -15.55 -7.17
C ALA A 260 -4.72 -16.57 -6.69
N SER A 261 -3.51 -16.15 -6.32
CA SER A 261 -2.52 -17.03 -5.67
C SER A 261 -2.87 -17.26 -4.20
N GLY A 262 -3.62 -16.33 -3.57
CA GLY A 262 -3.98 -16.35 -2.15
C GLY A 262 -3.20 -15.34 -1.31
N GLN A 263 -2.40 -14.48 -1.94
CA GLN A 263 -1.61 -13.47 -1.26
C GLN A 263 -2.39 -12.17 -1.04
N HIS A 264 -2.17 -11.56 0.12
CA HIS A 264 -2.68 -10.23 0.42
C HIS A 264 -1.74 -9.19 -0.18
N ARG A 265 -2.29 -8.30 -0.99
CA ARG A 265 -1.56 -7.20 -1.63
C ARG A 265 -2.15 -5.87 -1.23
N CYS A 266 -1.36 -4.81 -1.27
CA CYS A 266 -1.86 -3.49 -0.97
C CYS A 266 -1.27 -2.38 -1.84
N ARG A 267 -2.04 -1.29 -1.93
CA ARG A 267 -1.59 0.03 -2.38
C ARG A 267 -1.71 0.96 -1.19
N VAL A 268 -0.62 1.64 -0.86
CA VAL A 268 -0.61 2.61 0.24
C VAL A 268 -0.85 3.99 -0.34
N VAL A 269 -1.84 4.70 0.20
CA VAL A 269 -2.24 6.04 -0.24
C VAL A 269 -2.15 7.00 0.95
N PRO A 270 -1.56 8.20 0.80
CA PRO A 270 -1.59 9.21 1.86
C PRO A 270 -3.03 9.55 2.26
N ALA A 271 -3.29 9.71 3.57
CA ALA A 271 -4.64 9.86 4.10
C ALA A 271 -5.42 11.01 3.46
N GLY A 272 -4.80 12.18 3.28
CA GLY A 272 -5.45 13.32 2.61
C GLY A 272 -5.98 12.96 1.21
N ARG A 273 -5.14 12.32 0.38
CA ARG A 273 -5.56 11.85 -0.95
C ARG A 273 -6.62 10.75 -0.86
N PHE A 274 -6.51 9.87 0.13
CA PHE A 274 -7.48 8.80 0.32
C PHE A 274 -8.87 9.34 0.61
N TYR A 275 -8.98 10.21 1.61
CA TYR A 275 -10.26 10.77 2.06
C TYR A 275 -10.84 11.78 1.07
N GLU A 276 -10.00 12.55 0.37
CA GLU A 276 -10.48 13.51 -0.63
C GLU A 276 -10.94 12.82 -1.93
N ILE A 277 -10.17 11.84 -2.42
CA ILE A 277 -10.34 11.30 -3.78
C ILE A 277 -10.53 9.79 -3.78
N THR A 278 -9.59 9.04 -3.21
CA THR A 278 -9.50 7.59 -3.46
C THR A 278 -10.65 6.79 -2.86
N ARG A 279 -11.22 7.21 -1.72
CA ARG A 279 -12.39 6.54 -1.11
C ARG A 279 -13.59 6.46 -2.07
N ASN A 280 -13.74 7.43 -2.96
CA ASN A 280 -14.87 7.53 -3.89
C ASN A 280 -14.52 7.08 -5.31
N LYS A 281 -13.30 7.37 -5.78
CA LYS A 281 -12.89 7.07 -7.17
C LYS A 281 -12.09 5.78 -7.33
N GLY A 282 -11.63 5.21 -6.21
CA GLY A 282 -10.72 4.07 -6.20
C GLY A 282 -9.31 4.42 -6.68
N VAL A 283 -8.44 3.41 -6.70
CA VAL A 283 -7.07 3.50 -7.21
C VAL A 283 -6.86 2.52 -8.37
N GLY A 284 -6.04 2.90 -9.34
CA GLY A 284 -5.70 2.06 -10.48
C GLY A 284 -4.90 0.81 -10.11
N LEU A 285 -5.24 -0.33 -10.72
CA LEU A 285 -4.48 -1.56 -10.62
C LEU A 285 -4.47 -2.30 -11.96
N THR A 286 -3.30 -2.79 -12.38
CA THR A 286 -3.15 -3.54 -13.64
C THR A 286 -3.80 -4.93 -13.53
N PHE A 287 -4.31 -5.44 -14.66
CA PHE A 287 -4.88 -6.79 -14.74
C PHE A 287 -3.91 -7.90 -14.32
N ALA A 288 -2.61 -7.74 -14.60
CA ALA A 288 -1.59 -8.70 -14.23
C ALA A 288 -1.59 -9.08 -12.74
N SER A 289 -2.03 -8.17 -11.86
CA SER A 289 -2.07 -8.39 -10.41
C SER A 289 -2.89 -9.60 -9.96
N MET A 290 -3.89 -10.01 -10.74
CA MET A 290 -4.68 -11.22 -10.47
C MET A 290 -4.12 -12.49 -11.11
N GLY A 291 -3.08 -12.37 -11.94
CA GLY A 291 -2.42 -13.49 -12.59
C GLY A 291 -1.10 -13.91 -11.95
N MET A 292 -0.59 -13.16 -10.97
CA MET A 292 0.70 -13.42 -10.33
C MET A 292 0.69 -14.73 -9.54
N THR A 293 1.85 -15.37 -9.43
CA THR A 293 2.02 -16.63 -8.69
C THR A 293 2.61 -16.40 -7.30
N SER A 294 2.74 -17.47 -6.51
CA SER A 294 3.50 -17.45 -5.26
C SER A 294 4.99 -17.10 -5.42
N PHE A 295 5.57 -17.17 -6.63
CA PHE A 295 7.02 -17.09 -6.83
C PHE A 295 7.53 -16.04 -7.79
N CYS A 296 6.65 -15.39 -8.55
CA CYS A 296 7.06 -14.30 -9.44
C CYS A 296 6.02 -13.18 -9.50
N ASP A 297 6.51 -11.95 -9.65
CA ASP A 297 5.69 -10.76 -9.88
C ASP A 297 5.33 -10.60 -11.38
N GLY A 298 4.88 -11.69 -11.99
CA GLY A 298 4.44 -11.74 -13.38
C GLY A 298 3.24 -12.68 -13.55
N PRO A 299 2.32 -12.41 -14.49
CA PRO A 299 1.16 -13.26 -14.67
C PRO A 299 1.57 -14.63 -15.22
N ALA A 300 0.98 -15.70 -14.67
CA ALA A 300 1.16 -17.05 -15.20
C ALA A 300 0.51 -17.21 -16.58
N ASP A 301 1.14 -18.03 -17.43
CA ASP A 301 0.59 -18.40 -18.73
C ASP A 301 -0.76 -19.12 -18.55
N GLY A 302 -1.73 -18.77 -19.39
CA GLY A 302 -3.08 -19.32 -19.34
C GLY A 302 -4.05 -18.57 -18.42
N THR A 303 -3.61 -17.55 -17.69
CA THR A 303 -4.50 -16.66 -16.90
C THR A 303 -5.36 -15.75 -17.77
N ASN A 304 -4.96 -15.54 -19.04
CA ASN A 304 -5.48 -14.51 -19.96
C ASN A 304 -5.29 -13.07 -19.44
N LEU A 305 -4.37 -12.87 -18.49
CA LEU A 305 -4.06 -11.57 -17.91
C LEU A 305 -2.65 -11.14 -18.32
N THR A 306 -2.49 -9.87 -18.63
CA THR A 306 -1.19 -9.27 -18.98
C THR A 306 -1.03 -7.94 -18.25
N GLY A 307 0.12 -7.27 -18.42
CA GLY A 307 0.31 -5.91 -17.90
C GLY A 307 -0.61 -4.87 -18.57
N VAL A 308 -1.27 -5.20 -19.68
CA VAL A 308 -2.17 -4.33 -20.41
C VAL A 308 -3.57 -4.38 -19.80
N GLY A 309 -4.14 -3.20 -19.53
CA GLY A 309 -5.45 -3.02 -18.92
C GLY A 309 -5.37 -2.63 -17.45
N GLU A 310 -6.42 -1.95 -16.99
CA GLU A 310 -6.51 -1.39 -15.65
C GLU A 310 -7.92 -1.61 -15.09
N ILE A 311 -7.99 -1.97 -13.82
CA ILE A 311 -9.20 -1.93 -12.99
C ILE A 311 -9.08 -0.81 -11.95
N ARG A 312 -10.22 -0.47 -11.34
CA ARG A 312 -10.27 0.35 -10.13
C ARG A 312 -10.44 -0.54 -8.90
N LEU A 313 -9.53 -0.41 -7.94
CA LEU A 313 -9.74 -0.87 -6.56
C LEU A 313 -10.60 0.16 -5.85
N VAL A 314 -11.85 -0.19 -5.57
CA VAL A 314 -12.83 0.67 -4.90
C VAL A 314 -12.90 0.28 -3.42
N PRO A 315 -12.47 1.16 -2.49
CA PRO A 315 -12.51 0.86 -1.06
C PRO A 315 -13.92 0.61 -0.54
N ASP A 316 -14.11 -0.49 0.18
CA ASP A 316 -15.31 -0.77 0.97
C ASP A 316 -15.13 -0.14 2.36
N MET A 317 -15.62 1.09 2.51
CA MET A 317 -15.49 1.85 3.76
C MET A 317 -16.09 1.14 4.98
N SER A 318 -16.98 0.17 4.77
CA SER A 318 -17.50 -0.63 5.88
C SER A 318 -16.44 -1.54 6.51
N THR A 319 -15.31 -1.74 5.83
CA THR A 319 -14.16 -2.55 6.27
C THR A 319 -12.96 -1.71 6.74
N LEU A 320 -13.11 -0.38 6.83
CA LEU A 320 -12.04 0.48 7.32
C LEU A 320 -11.66 0.09 8.76
N LEU A 321 -10.37 -0.12 8.99
CA LEU A 321 -9.80 -0.48 10.27
C LEU A 321 -8.53 0.35 10.52
N ARG A 322 -8.42 0.95 11.70
CA ARG A 322 -7.15 1.50 12.19
C ARG A 322 -6.28 0.37 12.72
N LEU A 323 -5.05 0.28 12.21
CA LEU A 323 -4.15 -0.83 12.55
C LEU A 323 -3.78 -0.76 14.05
N PRO A 324 -4.05 -1.81 14.83
CA PRO A 324 -3.77 -1.79 16.28
C PRO A 324 -2.28 -1.59 16.61
N TRP A 325 -1.39 -2.11 15.76
CA TRP A 325 0.07 -2.01 15.89
C TRP A 325 0.67 -0.75 15.22
N SER A 326 -0.10 0.01 14.45
CA SER A 326 0.37 1.26 13.81
C SER A 326 -0.70 2.36 13.91
N ARG A 327 -0.56 3.24 14.90
CA ARG A 327 -1.56 4.25 15.24
C ARG A 327 -1.80 5.29 14.14
N ARG A 328 -0.85 5.44 13.21
CA ARG A 328 -0.89 6.41 12.10
C ARG A 328 -1.29 5.77 10.77
N GLU A 329 -1.73 4.52 10.79
CA GLU A 329 -2.11 3.79 9.58
C GLU A 329 -3.48 3.15 9.71
N GLU A 330 -4.21 3.18 8.60
CA GLU A 330 -5.46 2.48 8.43
C GLU A 330 -5.36 1.50 7.28
N MET A 331 -6.25 0.51 7.27
CA MET A 331 -6.44 -0.37 6.14
C MET A 331 -7.91 -0.46 5.78
N VAL A 332 -8.16 -0.66 4.50
CA VAL A 332 -9.50 -0.84 3.95
C VAL A 332 -9.44 -1.88 2.85
N MET A 333 -10.42 -2.76 2.80
CA MET A 333 -10.53 -3.76 1.75
C MET A 333 -11.15 -3.13 0.52
N ALA A 334 -10.72 -3.55 -0.67
CA ALA A 334 -11.28 -3.04 -1.91
C ALA A 334 -11.97 -4.13 -2.74
N ASP A 335 -13.07 -3.73 -3.39
CA ASP A 335 -13.67 -4.48 -4.49
C ASP A 335 -13.00 -4.05 -5.80
N MET A 336 -12.86 -4.96 -6.76
CA MET A 336 -12.24 -4.69 -8.06
C MET A 336 -13.31 -4.41 -9.10
N GLN A 337 -13.20 -3.26 -9.79
CA GLN A 337 -14.16 -2.84 -10.79
C GLN A 337 -13.49 -2.59 -12.13
N ILE A 338 -14.10 -3.10 -13.21
CA ILE A 338 -13.61 -2.87 -14.59
C ILE A 338 -14.02 -1.49 -15.09
N ARG A 339 -15.20 -1.03 -14.67
CA ARG A 339 -15.75 0.30 -14.91
C ARG A 339 -16.48 0.75 -13.65
N PRO A 340 -16.68 2.05 -13.42
CA PRO A 340 -17.43 2.53 -12.25
C PRO A 340 -18.78 1.83 -12.11
N GLY A 341 -18.99 1.14 -10.98
CA GLY A 341 -20.21 0.38 -10.69
C GLY A 341 -20.26 -1.04 -11.26
N GLU A 342 -19.27 -1.44 -12.08
CA GLU A 342 -19.23 -2.75 -12.70
C GLU A 342 -18.08 -3.58 -12.12
N ALA A 343 -18.44 -4.61 -11.34
CA ALA A 343 -17.47 -5.49 -10.72
C ALA A 343 -16.73 -6.33 -11.76
N TRP A 344 -15.42 -6.45 -11.57
CA TRP A 344 -14.57 -7.25 -12.46
C TRP A 344 -14.74 -8.74 -12.18
N GLU A 345 -14.72 -9.55 -13.23
CA GLU A 345 -14.98 -11.00 -13.17
C GLU A 345 -13.90 -11.78 -12.41
N TYR A 346 -12.69 -11.22 -12.29
CA TYR A 346 -11.60 -11.81 -11.52
C TYR A 346 -11.63 -11.41 -10.04
N CYS A 347 -12.63 -10.65 -9.57
CA CYS A 347 -12.68 -10.18 -8.18
C CYS A 347 -13.18 -11.28 -7.21
N PRO A 348 -12.34 -11.78 -6.26
CA PRO A 348 -12.77 -12.84 -5.35
C PRO A 348 -13.86 -12.39 -4.36
N ARG A 349 -13.78 -11.15 -3.86
CA ARG A 349 -14.82 -10.57 -2.97
C ARG A 349 -16.17 -10.51 -3.67
N ASN A 350 -16.20 -10.10 -4.94
CA ASN A 350 -17.44 -10.04 -5.70
C ASN A 350 -18.01 -11.45 -5.96
N ALA A 351 -17.18 -12.44 -6.26
CA ALA A 351 -17.61 -13.84 -6.38
C ALA A 351 -18.29 -14.33 -5.08
N LEU A 352 -17.68 -14.06 -3.92
CA LEU A 352 -18.27 -14.38 -2.62
C LEU A 352 -19.61 -13.66 -2.38
N ARG A 353 -19.71 -12.36 -2.73
CA ARG A 353 -20.97 -11.61 -2.61
C ARG A 353 -22.07 -12.18 -3.50
N LYS A 354 -21.76 -12.60 -4.72
CA LYS A 354 -22.72 -13.27 -5.63
C LYS A 354 -23.27 -14.55 -4.99
N VAL A 355 -22.40 -15.43 -4.50
CA VAL A 355 -22.82 -16.68 -3.85
C VAL A 355 -23.66 -16.40 -2.60
N THR A 356 -23.26 -15.42 -1.79
CA THR A 356 -24.03 -15.02 -0.59
C THR A 356 -25.40 -14.46 -0.96
N LYS A 357 -25.50 -13.72 -2.07
CA LYS A 357 -26.76 -13.23 -2.61
C LYS A 357 -27.65 -14.36 -3.10
N VAL A 358 -27.11 -15.37 -3.80
CA VAL A 358 -27.85 -16.58 -4.20
C VAL A 358 -28.41 -17.32 -2.99
N LEU A 359 -27.59 -17.54 -1.95
CA LEU A 359 -28.04 -18.17 -0.70
C LEU A 359 -29.23 -17.43 -0.05
N LEU A 360 -29.22 -16.10 -0.09
CA LEU A 360 -30.29 -15.29 0.48
C LEU A 360 -31.54 -15.26 -0.42
N ASP A 361 -31.37 -14.96 -1.71
CA ASP A 361 -32.47 -14.72 -2.64
C ASP A 361 -33.21 -16.01 -3.01
N GLU A 362 -32.49 -17.13 -3.20
CA GLU A 362 -33.08 -18.39 -3.65
C GLU A 362 -33.42 -19.33 -2.50
N PHE A 363 -32.65 -19.29 -1.41
CA PHE A 363 -32.76 -20.25 -0.31
C PHE A 363 -33.15 -19.61 1.03
N ASN A 364 -33.26 -18.28 1.11
CA ASN A 364 -33.58 -17.54 2.33
C ASN A 364 -32.67 -17.89 3.53
N VAL A 365 -31.39 -18.18 3.25
CA VAL A 365 -30.41 -18.52 4.28
C VAL A 365 -29.19 -17.60 4.23
N ARG A 366 -28.60 -17.35 5.41
CA ARG A 366 -27.32 -16.68 5.56
C ARG A 366 -26.28 -17.65 6.08
N MET A 367 -25.11 -17.67 5.45
CA MET A 367 -23.98 -18.46 5.95
C MET A 367 -23.20 -17.66 7.00
N LYS A 368 -22.81 -18.35 8.08
CA LYS A 368 -21.84 -17.86 9.07
C LYS A 368 -20.63 -18.80 9.08
N ALA A 369 -19.44 -18.24 9.26
CA ALA A 369 -18.19 -18.97 9.22
C ALA A 369 -17.26 -18.54 10.37
N GLY A 370 -16.76 -19.50 11.14
CA GLY A 370 -15.68 -19.32 12.12
C GLY A 370 -14.40 -20.01 11.63
N PHE A 371 -13.23 -19.47 11.98
CA PHE A 371 -11.94 -19.98 11.50
C PHE A 371 -11.03 -20.33 12.67
N GLU A 372 -10.43 -21.51 12.61
CA GLU A 372 -9.32 -21.88 13.49
C GLU A 372 -8.04 -21.76 12.67
N ASN A 373 -7.21 -20.78 13.00
CA ASN A 373 -5.96 -20.55 12.27
C ASN A 373 -4.79 -20.98 13.14
N GLU A 374 -4.05 -21.96 12.64
CA GLU A 374 -2.80 -22.42 13.21
C GLU A 374 -1.64 -21.69 12.52
N PHE A 375 -0.61 -21.32 13.28
CA PHE A 375 0.60 -20.69 12.76
C PHE A 375 1.83 -21.08 13.59
N TYR A 376 3.03 -20.99 13.01
CA TYR A 376 4.26 -21.35 13.72
C TYR A 376 4.90 -20.11 14.34
N LEU A 377 5.25 -20.19 15.63
CA LEU A 377 6.13 -19.22 16.25
C LEU A 377 7.58 -19.70 16.13
N ARG A 378 8.42 -18.87 15.51
CA ARG A 378 9.86 -19.11 15.35
C ARG A 378 10.65 -17.91 15.82
N ARG A 379 11.86 -18.16 16.30
CA ARG A 379 12.84 -17.13 16.63
C ARG A 379 13.98 -17.16 15.63
N LYS A 380 14.44 -15.98 15.27
CA LYS A 380 15.61 -15.79 14.40
C LYS A 380 16.88 -15.97 15.23
N LEU A 381 17.74 -16.87 14.80
CA LEU A 381 19.09 -17.06 15.31
C LEU A 381 20.08 -16.70 14.20
N VAL A 382 21.06 -15.86 14.50
CA VAL A 382 22.14 -15.55 13.55
C VAL A 382 23.39 -16.25 14.05
N SER A 383 23.91 -17.20 13.26
CA SER A 383 25.16 -17.91 13.53
C SER A 383 26.05 -17.83 12.29
N ASP A 384 27.31 -17.44 12.46
CA ASP A 384 28.32 -17.35 11.38
C ASP A 384 27.87 -16.54 10.15
N GLY A 385 27.05 -15.49 10.37
CA GLY A 385 26.51 -14.65 9.30
C GLY A 385 25.32 -15.25 8.54
N HIS A 386 24.89 -16.46 8.91
CA HIS A 386 23.70 -17.11 8.38
C HIS A 386 22.51 -16.97 9.33
N GLU A 387 21.37 -16.58 8.77
CA GLU A 387 20.11 -16.50 9.51
C GLU A 387 19.43 -17.86 9.52
N GLN A 388 19.09 -18.35 10.71
CA GLN A 388 18.35 -19.60 10.90
C GLN A 388 17.09 -19.35 11.73
N TRP A 389 15.96 -19.90 11.29
CA TRP A 389 14.68 -19.81 12.00
C TRP A 389 14.43 -21.07 12.80
N ILE A 390 14.65 -20.98 14.11
CA ILE A 390 14.46 -22.11 15.03
C ILE A 390 13.11 -21.99 15.76
N PRO A 391 12.54 -23.11 16.23
CA PRO A 391 11.29 -23.09 17.01
C PRO A 391 11.40 -22.16 18.21
N TYR A 392 10.28 -21.53 18.58
CA TYR A 392 10.22 -20.67 19.76
C TYR A 392 10.39 -21.47 21.06
N ASP A 393 9.85 -22.69 21.11
CA ASP A 393 9.94 -23.63 22.23
C ASP A 393 9.89 -25.10 21.71
N ASN A 394 10.15 -26.08 22.59
CA ASN A 394 10.18 -27.52 22.28
C ASN A 394 9.33 -28.38 23.25
N THR A 395 8.35 -27.79 23.95
CA THR A 395 7.54 -28.50 24.95
C THR A 395 6.32 -29.20 24.33
N ASN A 396 5.53 -29.87 25.15
CA ASN A 396 4.43 -30.75 24.73
C ASN A 396 3.10 -30.00 24.53
N TYR A 397 2.07 -30.75 24.13
CA TYR A 397 0.77 -30.21 23.74
C TYR A 397 -0.02 -29.51 24.84
N CYS A 398 -0.55 -28.32 24.50
CA CYS A 398 -1.11 -27.31 25.40
C CYS A 398 -0.28 -27.18 26.69
N SER A 399 1.06 -27.19 26.59
CA SER A 399 1.94 -26.96 27.74
C SER A 399 1.75 -25.55 28.26
N THR A 400 1.57 -25.42 29.57
CA THR A 400 1.52 -24.11 30.23
C THR A 400 2.82 -23.34 30.04
N SER A 401 3.97 -24.02 30.06
CA SER A 401 5.27 -23.37 29.86
C SER A 401 5.43 -22.75 28.47
N ALA A 402 4.95 -23.42 27.42
CA ALA A 402 4.97 -22.86 26.06
C ALA A 402 4.10 -21.60 25.96
N PHE A 403 2.93 -21.63 26.61
CA PHE A 403 2.06 -20.46 26.66
C PHE A 403 2.72 -19.32 27.43
N ASP A 404 3.30 -19.60 28.61
CA ASP A 404 3.98 -18.62 29.46
C ASP A 404 5.15 -17.97 28.69
N ASP A 405 5.97 -18.76 27.98
CA ASP A 405 7.09 -18.26 27.19
C ASP A 405 6.64 -17.36 26.03
N ALA A 406 5.54 -17.70 25.35
CA ALA A 406 4.99 -16.93 24.23
C ALA A 406 3.97 -15.85 24.63
N THR A 407 3.74 -15.64 25.94
CA THR A 407 2.62 -14.85 26.47
C THR A 407 2.61 -13.41 25.94
N SER A 408 3.77 -12.76 25.83
CA SER A 408 3.85 -11.37 25.35
C SER A 408 3.33 -11.22 23.92
N ILE A 409 3.74 -12.12 23.03
CA ILE A 409 3.32 -12.14 21.62
C ILE A 409 1.82 -12.47 21.54
N LEU A 410 1.37 -13.50 22.25
CA LEU A 410 -0.03 -13.93 22.22
C LEU A 410 -0.98 -12.86 22.79
N GLN A 411 -0.56 -12.11 23.81
CA GLN A 411 -1.32 -10.98 24.35
C GLN A 411 -1.42 -9.82 23.36
N GLU A 412 -0.35 -9.52 22.61
CA GLU A 412 -0.37 -8.50 21.56
C GLU A 412 -1.29 -8.90 20.40
N VAL A 413 -1.22 -10.16 19.97
CA VAL A 413 -2.12 -10.74 18.95
C VAL A 413 -3.56 -10.65 19.42
N TYR A 414 -3.86 -11.12 20.63
CA TYR A 414 -5.21 -11.06 21.21
C TYR A 414 -5.73 -9.62 21.29
N SER A 415 -4.90 -8.68 21.79
CA SER A 415 -5.27 -7.28 21.92
C SER A 415 -5.53 -6.63 20.57
N SER A 416 -4.71 -6.94 19.56
CA SER A 416 -4.87 -6.45 18.19
C SER A 416 -6.13 -6.98 17.53
N LEU A 417 -6.38 -8.28 17.67
CA LEU A 417 -7.61 -8.91 17.20
C LEU A 417 -8.81 -8.23 17.87
N LYS A 418 -8.84 -8.15 19.20
CA LYS A 418 -9.92 -7.50 19.95
C LYS A 418 -10.17 -6.05 19.54
N ALA A 419 -9.11 -5.25 19.32
CA ALA A 419 -9.22 -3.88 18.83
C ALA A 419 -9.81 -3.81 17.41
N SER A 420 -9.66 -4.87 16.62
CA SER A 420 -10.26 -5.05 15.30
C SER A 420 -11.67 -5.68 15.37
N ASP A 421 -12.34 -5.60 16.52
CA ASP A 421 -13.62 -6.23 16.85
C ASP A 421 -13.57 -7.78 16.77
N ILE A 422 -12.36 -8.34 16.62
CA ILE A 422 -11.89 -9.74 16.72
C ILE A 422 -12.34 -10.59 17.93
N VAL A 423 -13.49 -11.28 17.93
CA VAL A 423 -13.78 -12.20 19.05
C VAL A 423 -12.88 -13.44 18.93
N VAL A 424 -11.97 -13.58 19.90
CA VAL A 424 -11.12 -14.76 20.10
C VAL A 424 -11.70 -15.54 21.26
N GLU A 425 -12.16 -16.76 20.99
CA GLU A 425 -12.76 -17.63 22.00
C GLU A 425 -11.69 -18.43 22.74
N GLN A 426 -10.63 -18.82 22.03
CA GLN A 426 -9.59 -19.68 22.59
C GLN A 426 -8.23 -19.43 21.92
N VAL A 427 -7.18 -19.55 22.73
CA VAL A 427 -5.78 -19.63 22.29
C VAL A 427 -5.19 -20.88 22.96
N CYS A 428 -4.60 -21.81 22.21
CA CYS A 428 -3.77 -22.90 22.77
C CYS A 428 -2.47 -23.04 21.96
N ALA A 429 -1.40 -23.43 22.66
CA ALA A 429 -0.16 -23.91 22.07
C ALA A 429 -0.29 -25.38 21.63
N VAL A 430 -0.24 -25.67 20.33
CA VAL A 430 -0.42 -27.03 19.77
C VAL A 430 0.85 -27.55 19.09
N PRO A 431 1.67 -28.44 19.67
CA PRO A 431 2.53 -29.35 18.93
C PRO A 431 1.72 -30.56 18.51
N PHE A 432 1.85 -30.96 17.26
CA PHE A 432 1.69 -32.37 16.92
C PHE A 432 3.03 -32.89 16.40
N SER A 433 3.66 -33.78 17.16
CA SER A 433 4.91 -34.49 16.86
C SER A 433 6.24 -33.85 17.31
N GLN A 434 7.29 -34.67 17.30
CA GLN A 434 8.39 -34.74 18.26
C GLN A 434 9.36 -33.54 18.32
N SER A 435 9.12 -32.40 17.66
CA SER A 435 10.14 -31.35 17.63
C SER A 435 9.71 -29.93 17.27
N LYS A 436 8.44 -29.50 17.35
CA LYS A 436 8.05 -28.12 17.00
C LYS A 436 6.61 -27.79 17.41
N LEU A 437 6.36 -26.53 17.76
CA LEU A 437 5.06 -26.05 18.24
C LEU A 437 4.49 -24.95 17.31
N PRO A 438 3.38 -25.23 16.60
CA PRO A 438 2.46 -24.20 16.13
C PRO A 438 1.58 -23.66 17.27
N ALA A 439 1.29 -22.36 17.26
CA ALA A 439 0.24 -21.76 18.06
C ALA A 439 -1.09 -21.84 17.28
N GLN A 440 -2.18 -22.15 17.98
CA GLN A 440 -3.54 -22.14 17.44
C GLN A 440 -4.34 -21.00 18.06
N VAL A 441 -4.94 -20.18 17.20
CA VAL A 441 -5.90 -19.16 17.62
C VAL A 441 -7.25 -19.50 17.01
N LEU A 442 -8.23 -19.77 17.87
CA LEU A 442 -9.62 -20.01 17.49
C LEU A 442 -10.36 -18.68 17.41
N ILE A 443 -10.81 -18.33 16.21
CA ILE A 443 -11.53 -17.10 15.92
C ILE A 443 -12.98 -17.44 15.57
N SER A 444 -13.91 -17.12 16.47
CA SER A 444 -15.35 -17.27 16.24
C SER A 444 -15.93 -15.94 15.77
N LYS A 445 -16.52 -15.88 14.56
CA LYS A 445 -17.14 -14.63 14.10
C LYS A 445 -18.41 -14.75 13.25
N ASN A 446 -19.25 -13.72 13.43
CA ASN A 446 -20.55 -13.50 12.79
C ASN A 446 -20.50 -12.62 11.52
N SER A 447 -19.34 -12.09 11.12
CA SER A 447 -19.27 -10.98 10.13
C SER A 447 -18.14 -11.13 9.09
N PHE A 448 -18.52 -11.21 7.80
CA PHE A 448 -17.63 -11.33 6.63
C PHE A 448 -16.51 -10.26 6.54
N LYS A 449 -16.65 -9.12 7.21
CA LYS A 449 -15.68 -8.00 7.20
C LYS A 449 -14.27 -8.38 7.65
N ASN A 450 -14.14 -9.40 8.49
CA ASN A 450 -12.89 -9.67 9.22
C ASN A 450 -12.13 -10.91 8.71
N LEU A 451 -12.66 -11.58 7.69
CA LEU A 451 -12.09 -12.84 7.19
C LEU A 451 -10.63 -12.66 6.72
N ILE A 452 -10.33 -11.55 6.04
CA ILE A 452 -8.99 -11.25 5.50
C ILE A 452 -8.02 -10.73 6.58
N LEU A 453 -8.53 -10.11 7.63
CA LEU A 453 -7.71 -9.74 8.80
C LEU A 453 -7.31 -10.96 9.61
N SER A 454 -8.17 -11.98 9.67
CA SER A 454 -7.90 -13.25 10.34
C SER A 454 -7.13 -14.26 9.47
N SER A 455 -7.21 -14.15 8.14
CA SER A 455 -6.56 -15.08 7.21
C SER A 455 -5.18 -14.58 6.78
N THR A 456 -4.31 -14.24 7.73
CA THR A 456 -2.88 -14.08 7.41
C THR A 456 -2.44 -15.33 6.66
N PRO A 457 -1.88 -15.21 5.44
CA PRO A 457 -1.44 -16.38 4.70
C PRO A 457 -0.40 -17.08 5.56
N THR A 458 -0.69 -18.27 6.07
CA THR A 458 0.23 -19.06 6.88
C THR A 458 0.73 -20.23 6.05
N LEU A 459 2.04 -20.47 6.08
CA LEU A 459 2.60 -21.60 5.36
C LEU A 459 2.03 -22.91 5.91
N SER A 460 1.41 -23.72 5.05
CA SER A 460 0.78 -24.99 5.45
C SER A 460 1.76 -25.95 6.11
N ARG A 461 3.05 -25.91 5.78
CA ARG A 461 4.05 -26.82 6.35
C ARG A 461 5.47 -26.25 6.23
N PRO A 462 5.99 -25.55 7.25
CA PRO A 462 7.33 -24.94 7.18
C PRO A 462 8.48 -25.95 7.21
N ASP A 463 8.26 -27.15 7.73
CA ASP A 463 9.22 -28.25 7.71
C ASP A 463 8.53 -29.51 7.18
N LEU A 464 9.03 -30.06 6.08
CA LEU A 464 8.48 -31.23 5.40
C LEU A 464 8.48 -32.50 6.26
N ASN A 465 9.21 -32.52 7.38
CA ASN A 465 9.23 -33.64 8.32
C ASN A 465 8.32 -33.43 9.55
N ASP A 466 7.68 -32.27 9.65
CA ASP A 466 6.85 -31.88 10.78
C ASP A 466 5.36 -31.88 10.41
N ILE A 467 4.48 -31.60 11.35
CA ILE A 467 3.06 -31.38 11.06
C ILE A 467 2.82 -30.12 10.23
N GLY A 468 1.59 -29.93 9.77
CA GLY A 468 1.19 -28.72 9.05
C GLY A 468 0.32 -27.77 9.89
N SER A 469 0.21 -26.53 9.42
CA SER A 469 -0.75 -25.50 9.87
C SER A 469 -2.09 -25.70 9.17
N GLY A 470 -3.15 -25.94 9.94
CA GLY A 470 -4.53 -25.92 9.48
C GLY A 470 -5.15 -24.51 9.47
N SER A 471 -6.12 -24.31 8.56
CA SER A 471 -7.11 -23.24 8.63
C SER A 471 -8.50 -23.88 8.58
N HIS A 472 -8.95 -24.41 9.72
CA HIS A 472 -10.23 -25.10 9.80
C HIS A 472 -11.37 -24.10 9.72
N VAL A 473 -12.42 -24.42 8.97
CA VAL A 473 -13.61 -23.57 8.85
C VAL A 473 -14.85 -24.26 9.42
N HIS A 474 -15.49 -23.57 10.37
CA HIS A 474 -16.77 -23.97 10.96
C HIS A 474 -17.90 -23.24 10.26
N LEU A 475 -18.78 -23.96 9.58
CA LEU A 475 -19.87 -23.38 8.78
C LEU A 475 -21.23 -23.65 9.40
N SER A 476 -22.13 -22.67 9.30
CA SER A 476 -23.54 -22.82 9.64
C SER A 476 -24.43 -21.99 8.73
N LEU A 477 -25.64 -22.48 8.45
CA LEU A 477 -26.66 -21.77 7.70
C LEU A 477 -27.77 -21.30 8.63
N TRP A 478 -28.26 -20.08 8.42
CA TRP A 478 -29.22 -19.42 9.32
C TRP A 478 -30.41 -18.89 8.54
N GLU A 479 -31.61 -19.18 9.04
CA GLU A 479 -32.89 -18.68 8.53
C GLU A 479 -33.62 -18.05 9.73
N ASN A 480 -34.02 -16.77 9.63
CA ASN A 480 -34.69 -16.03 10.72
C ASN A 480 -34.00 -16.17 12.10
N ASP A 481 -32.67 -16.03 12.12
CA ASP A 481 -31.82 -16.19 13.31
C ASP A 481 -31.88 -17.58 13.98
N GLN A 482 -32.30 -18.62 13.25
CA GLN A 482 -32.20 -20.01 13.65
C GLN A 482 -31.20 -20.77 12.80
N ASN A 483 -30.32 -21.54 13.44
CA ASN A 483 -29.38 -22.41 12.74
C ASN A 483 -30.12 -23.61 12.13
N VAL A 484 -30.17 -23.66 10.80
CA VAL A 484 -30.90 -24.69 10.07
C VAL A 484 -30.17 -26.03 10.01
N PHE A 485 -28.93 -26.12 10.51
CA PHE A 485 -28.23 -27.41 10.66
C PHE A 485 -28.69 -28.20 11.88
N MET A 486 -29.36 -27.59 12.85
CA MET A 486 -29.81 -28.27 14.06
C MET A 486 -31.01 -29.18 13.77
N GLY A 487 -30.89 -30.47 14.11
CA GLY A 487 -32.00 -31.41 14.05
C GLY A 487 -33.04 -31.15 15.15
N SER A 488 -34.33 -31.26 14.84
CA SER A 488 -35.44 -30.97 15.78
C SER A 488 -36.05 -32.21 16.45
N SER A 489 -35.47 -33.40 16.31
CA SER A 489 -36.03 -34.64 16.86
C SER A 489 -34.95 -35.65 17.29
N GLU A 490 -35.31 -36.55 18.22
CA GLU A 490 -34.49 -37.69 18.69
C GLU A 490 -34.03 -38.65 17.57
N TYR A 491 -34.59 -38.54 16.36
CA TYR A 491 -34.33 -39.44 15.24
C TYR A 491 -33.30 -38.91 14.22
N ASN A 492 -32.64 -37.79 14.51
CA ASN A 492 -31.58 -37.25 13.66
C ASN A 492 -30.22 -37.76 14.15
N PHE A 493 -29.55 -38.59 13.34
CA PHE A 493 -28.22 -39.10 13.67
C PHE A 493 -27.25 -37.91 13.85
N TYR A 494 -26.55 -37.87 14.97
CA TYR A 494 -25.62 -36.79 15.36
C TYR A 494 -26.22 -35.38 15.53
N GLY A 495 -27.54 -35.24 15.67
CA GLY A 495 -28.18 -33.94 15.94
C GLY A 495 -28.23 -32.99 14.74
N MET A 496 -28.01 -33.50 13.52
CA MET A 496 -28.00 -32.69 12.29
C MET A 496 -29.34 -32.75 11.54
N SER A 497 -29.76 -31.65 10.92
CA SER A 497 -30.97 -31.59 10.09
C SER A 497 -30.74 -32.18 8.70
N LYS A 498 -31.83 -32.48 7.98
CA LYS A 498 -31.78 -32.88 6.57
C LYS A 498 -31.13 -31.80 5.69
N LYS A 499 -31.35 -30.50 5.98
CA LYS A 499 -30.70 -29.39 5.28
C LYS A 499 -29.18 -29.43 5.51
N GLY A 500 -28.74 -29.73 6.73
CA GLY A 500 -27.32 -29.90 7.06
C GLY A 500 -26.67 -31.10 6.37
N GLU A 501 -27.36 -32.24 6.32
CA GLU A 501 -26.91 -33.42 5.57
C GLU A 501 -26.75 -33.13 4.07
N GLN A 502 -27.69 -32.41 3.47
CA GLN A 502 -27.63 -32.02 2.05
C GLN A 502 -26.48 -31.05 1.76
N PHE A 503 -26.27 -30.08 2.65
CA PHE A 503 -25.14 -29.17 2.56
C PHE A 503 -23.80 -29.93 2.58
N LEU A 504 -23.61 -30.82 3.57
CA LEU A 504 -22.40 -31.63 3.67
C LEU A 504 -22.23 -32.55 2.47
N ALA A 505 -23.31 -33.15 1.95
CA ALA A 505 -23.25 -33.98 0.74
C ALA A 505 -22.70 -33.19 -0.45
N GLY A 506 -23.11 -31.93 -0.62
CA GLY A 506 -22.55 -31.02 -1.63
C GLY A 506 -21.06 -30.74 -1.40
N VAL A 507 -20.68 -30.41 -0.17
CA VAL A 507 -19.27 -30.21 0.20
C VAL A 507 -18.44 -31.45 -0.14
N TYR A 508 -18.87 -32.66 0.25
CA TYR A 508 -18.16 -33.91 -0.07
C TYR A 508 -18.08 -34.18 -1.57
N HIS A 509 -19.13 -33.87 -2.32
CA HIS A 509 -19.16 -34.07 -3.76
C HIS A 509 -18.10 -33.21 -4.47
N HIS A 510 -18.00 -31.94 -4.06
CA HIS A 510 -17.10 -30.95 -4.65
C HIS A 510 -15.75 -30.85 -3.94
N LEU A 511 -15.52 -31.63 -2.88
CA LEU A 511 -14.30 -31.57 -2.06
C LEU A 511 -13.00 -31.69 -2.89
N PRO A 512 -12.89 -32.59 -3.88
CA PRO A 512 -11.70 -32.66 -4.74
C PRO A 512 -11.38 -31.33 -5.46
N SER A 513 -12.41 -30.62 -5.91
CA SER A 513 -12.28 -29.33 -6.57
C SER A 513 -12.02 -28.19 -5.57
N ILE A 514 -12.66 -28.21 -4.41
CA ILE A 514 -12.47 -27.20 -3.35
C ILE A 514 -11.00 -27.14 -2.89
N LEU A 515 -10.30 -28.28 -2.88
CA LEU A 515 -8.88 -28.34 -2.50
C LEU A 515 -7.97 -27.46 -3.35
N SER A 516 -8.32 -27.13 -4.61
CA SER A 516 -7.51 -26.22 -5.42
C SER A 516 -7.48 -24.79 -4.87
N PHE A 517 -8.45 -24.44 -4.03
CA PHE A 517 -8.55 -23.14 -3.36
C PHE A 517 -8.13 -23.20 -1.89
N THR A 518 -8.49 -24.27 -1.18
CA THR A 518 -8.24 -24.38 0.28
C THR A 518 -6.89 -25.02 0.62
N ALA A 519 -6.28 -25.75 -0.31
CA ALA A 519 -4.92 -26.29 -0.19
C ALA A 519 -4.09 -25.87 -1.41
N PRO A 520 -3.87 -24.56 -1.60
CA PRO A 520 -3.46 -23.98 -2.87
C PRO A 520 -2.02 -24.27 -3.31
N HIS A 521 -1.14 -24.79 -2.44
CA HIS A 521 0.27 -24.98 -2.79
C HIS A 521 0.66 -26.45 -2.90
N PRO A 522 1.70 -26.77 -3.70
CA PRO A 522 2.24 -28.13 -3.74
C PRO A 522 2.66 -28.64 -2.36
N ASN A 523 3.14 -27.74 -1.48
CA ASN A 523 3.46 -28.04 -0.08
C ASN A 523 2.22 -28.48 0.73
N SER A 524 1.06 -27.87 0.48
CA SER A 524 -0.21 -28.24 1.14
C SER A 524 -0.64 -29.67 0.77
N SER A 525 -0.32 -30.14 -0.44
CA SER A 525 -0.65 -31.50 -0.87
C SER A 525 0.10 -32.59 -0.09
N MET A 526 1.29 -32.25 0.41
CA MET A 526 2.09 -33.14 1.26
C MET A 526 1.50 -33.29 2.67
N MET A 527 0.56 -32.43 3.06
CA MET A 527 -0.23 -32.58 4.28
C MET A 527 -1.17 -33.79 4.18
N PHE A 528 -1.72 -34.08 2.99
CA PHE A 528 -2.69 -35.16 2.80
C PHE A 528 -2.06 -36.55 2.64
N THR A 529 -0.80 -36.63 2.20
CA THR A 529 -0.17 -37.92 1.81
C THR A 529 0.75 -38.52 2.87
N GLY A 530 1.02 -37.81 3.98
CA GLY A 530 1.92 -38.28 5.04
C GLY A 530 1.37 -39.45 5.88
N SER A 531 2.25 -40.36 6.28
CA SER A 531 1.97 -41.58 7.07
C SER A 531 1.59 -41.33 8.54
N HIS A 532 1.50 -40.07 8.97
CA HIS A 532 1.11 -39.72 10.33
C HIS A 532 -0.41 -39.82 10.53
N PRO A 533 -0.88 -40.35 11.67
CA PRO A 533 -2.31 -40.64 11.92
C PRO A 533 -3.22 -39.42 11.98
N TYR A 534 -2.71 -38.22 11.72
CA TYR A 534 -3.43 -36.93 11.72
C TYR A 534 -3.43 -36.23 10.34
N ASN A 535 -2.72 -36.75 9.33
CA ASN A 535 -2.47 -36.03 8.07
C ASN A 535 -3.59 -36.19 7.02
N LEU A 536 -4.34 -37.30 7.04
CA LEU A 536 -5.59 -37.44 6.28
C LEU A 536 -6.79 -37.70 7.20
N LYS A 537 -6.53 -38.19 8.41
CA LYS A 537 -7.57 -38.49 9.39
C LYS A 537 -8.09 -37.25 10.07
N SER A 538 -7.32 -36.16 10.27
CA SER A 538 -7.79 -34.93 10.94
C SER A 538 -8.70 -34.06 10.07
N PHE A 539 -8.45 -34.00 8.76
CA PHE A 539 -9.39 -33.39 7.79
C PHE A 539 -10.76 -34.11 7.80
N ILE A 540 -10.77 -35.38 8.22
CA ILE A 540 -11.98 -36.19 8.44
C ILE A 540 -12.35 -36.30 9.94
N CYS A 541 -11.50 -35.89 10.89
CA CYS A 541 -11.73 -36.18 12.32
C CYS A 541 -12.75 -35.22 12.94
N CYS A 542 -12.79 -33.96 12.48
CA CYS A 542 -13.92 -33.07 12.75
C CYS A 542 -15.17 -33.42 11.94
N PHE A 543 -15.05 -34.32 10.95
CA PHE A 543 -16.14 -34.80 10.09
C PHE A 543 -16.48 -36.27 10.32
N ARG A 544 -16.13 -36.81 11.49
CA ARG A 544 -16.48 -38.18 11.90
C ARG A 544 -17.94 -38.25 12.36
N LEU A 545 -18.86 -37.75 11.52
CA LEU A 545 -20.31 -37.84 11.68
C LEU A 545 -20.99 -38.24 10.36
N THR A 546 -20.34 -39.04 9.52
CA THR A 546 -21.01 -39.76 8.42
C THR A 546 -21.02 -41.27 8.69
N LYS A 547 -22.10 -41.73 9.31
CA LYS A 547 -22.76 -42.99 8.94
C LYS A 547 -24.27 -42.76 8.80
N GLY A 548 -24.65 -42.03 7.75
CA GLY A 548 -26.01 -42.07 7.20
C GLY A 548 -26.19 -43.27 6.27
N LEU A 549 -25.89 -44.48 6.73
CA LEU A 549 -26.26 -45.72 6.06
C LEU A 549 -26.77 -46.68 7.13
N LYS A 550 -28.07 -46.96 7.10
CA LYS A 550 -28.67 -48.04 7.87
C LYS A 550 -27.90 -49.34 7.57
N THR A 551 -27.08 -49.84 8.48
CA THR A 551 -26.89 -51.28 8.75
C THR A 551 -25.86 -51.51 9.86
N LYS A 552 -26.08 -52.59 10.62
CA LYS A 552 -25.14 -53.22 11.57
C LYS A 552 -23.90 -53.82 10.88
N SER A 553 -23.27 -53.13 9.91
CA SER A 553 -22.15 -53.70 9.15
C SER A 553 -20.90 -52.80 9.05
N ASN A 554 -19.77 -53.49 8.85
CA ASN A 554 -18.39 -53.04 8.98
C ASN A 554 -18.04 -51.93 7.96
N PRO A 555 -17.41 -50.80 8.36
CA PRO A 555 -16.98 -49.73 7.46
C PRO A 555 -16.15 -50.16 6.24
N ALA A 556 -15.48 -51.30 6.29
CA ALA A 556 -14.71 -51.85 5.17
C ALA A 556 -15.54 -52.17 3.92
N GLU A 557 -16.84 -52.44 4.06
CA GLU A 557 -17.72 -52.82 2.94
C GLU A 557 -18.09 -51.64 2.00
N TYR A 558 -17.88 -50.40 2.43
CA TYR A 558 -18.23 -49.18 1.67
C TYR A 558 -17.02 -48.43 1.11
N ALA A 559 -15.80 -48.89 1.40
CA ALA A 559 -14.55 -48.27 0.93
C ALA A 559 -14.46 -48.20 -0.61
N SER A 560 -15.11 -49.12 -1.33
CA SER A 560 -15.14 -49.16 -2.79
C SER A 560 -16.03 -48.09 -3.44
N LYS A 561 -16.91 -47.43 -2.68
CA LYS A 561 -17.86 -46.40 -3.19
C LYS A 561 -17.44 -44.96 -2.88
N LEU A 562 -16.48 -44.76 -1.98
CA LEU A 562 -16.00 -43.45 -1.60
C LEU A 562 -14.88 -43.03 -2.57
N LYS A 563 -15.05 -41.88 -3.24
CA LYS A 563 -13.97 -41.28 -4.04
C LYS A 563 -12.85 -40.87 -3.08
N ARG A 564 -11.62 -41.28 -3.37
CA ARG A 564 -10.44 -40.79 -2.66
C ARG A 564 -10.29 -39.28 -2.89
N LEU A 565 -9.73 -38.59 -1.91
CA LEU A 565 -9.31 -37.20 -2.10
C LEU A 565 -8.13 -37.13 -3.09
N PRO A 566 -7.98 -36.00 -3.80
CA PRO A 566 -6.75 -35.66 -4.49
C PRO A 566 -5.52 -35.86 -3.60
N GLN A 567 -4.50 -36.54 -4.13
CA GLN A 567 -3.22 -36.76 -3.45
C GLN A 567 -2.16 -35.73 -3.88
N SER A 568 -2.49 -34.86 -4.84
CA SER A 568 -1.63 -33.81 -5.33
C SER A 568 -2.45 -32.59 -5.75
N LEU A 569 -1.79 -31.43 -5.80
CA LEU A 569 -2.38 -30.21 -6.33
C LEU A 569 -2.78 -30.40 -7.80
N GLN A 570 -2.04 -31.21 -8.55
CA GLN A 570 -2.35 -31.55 -9.94
C GLN A 570 -3.73 -32.24 -10.06
N GLU A 571 -4.02 -33.25 -9.22
CA GLU A 571 -5.32 -33.92 -9.21
C GLU A 571 -6.47 -32.99 -8.77
N ALA A 572 -6.19 -32.06 -7.85
CA ALA A 572 -7.16 -31.05 -7.44
C ALA A 572 -7.46 -30.05 -8.58
N VAL A 573 -6.42 -29.63 -9.32
CA VAL A 573 -6.54 -28.78 -10.52
C VAL A 573 -7.35 -29.47 -11.62
N GLU A 574 -7.15 -30.76 -11.85
CA GLU A 574 -7.94 -31.54 -12.79
C GLU A 574 -9.41 -31.64 -12.36
N SER A 575 -9.66 -31.79 -11.06
CA SER A 575 -11.02 -31.85 -10.50
C SER A 575 -11.77 -30.54 -10.70
N ILE A 576 -11.18 -29.39 -10.33
CA ILE A 576 -11.82 -28.08 -10.52
C ILE A 576 -12.03 -27.75 -12.01
N SER A 577 -11.10 -28.15 -12.88
CA SER A 577 -11.23 -27.93 -14.34
C SER A 577 -12.47 -28.61 -14.94
N ALA A 578 -12.97 -29.69 -14.31
CA ALA A 578 -14.15 -30.42 -14.75
C ALA A 578 -15.44 -29.99 -14.00
N ASP A 579 -15.33 -29.15 -12.97
CA ASP A 579 -16.41 -28.84 -12.04
C ASP A 579 -17.26 -27.65 -12.50
N LYS A 580 -18.26 -27.95 -13.34
CA LYS A 580 -19.15 -26.93 -13.91
C LYS A 580 -19.87 -26.08 -12.86
N VAL A 581 -20.21 -26.68 -11.71
CA VAL A 581 -20.94 -25.97 -10.64
C VAL A 581 -20.07 -24.88 -10.03
N LEU A 582 -18.80 -25.21 -9.72
CA LEU A 582 -17.88 -24.21 -9.18
C LEU A 582 -17.49 -23.14 -10.21
N HIS A 583 -17.37 -23.50 -11.49
CA HIS A 583 -17.17 -22.53 -12.57
C HIS A 583 -18.34 -21.52 -12.66
N GLU A 584 -19.58 -22.00 -12.55
CA GLU A 584 -20.77 -21.15 -12.61
C GLU A 584 -20.88 -20.23 -11.37
N LEU A 585 -20.65 -20.77 -10.17
CA LEU A 585 -20.79 -20.03 -8.92
C LEU A 585 -19.65 -19.02 -8.68
N ILE A 586 -18.41 -19.40 -8.97
CA ILE A 586 -17.23 -18.54 -8.73
C ILE A 586 -17.02 -17.59 -9.92
N GLY A 587 -17.27 -18.07 -11.14
CA GLY A 587 -17.03 -17.36 -12.38
C GLY A 587 -15.82 -17.93 -13.14
N ASP A 588 -16.05 -18.25 -14.41
CA ASP A 588 -15.12 -18.97 -15.28
C ASP A 588 -13.73 -18.29 -15.40
N LYS A 589 -13.70 -16.96 -15.45
CA LYS A 589 -12.45 -16.19 -15.55
C LYS A 589 -11.58 -16.31 -14.30
N LEU A 590 -12.17 -16.20 -13.12
CA LEU A 590 -11.45 -16.34 -11.86
C LEU A 590 -10.96 -17.78 -11.67
N VAL A 591 -11.80 -18.77 -11.98
CA VAL A 591 -11.41 -20.19 -11.90
C VAL A 591 -10.28 -20.49 -12.90
N THR A 592 -10.35 -19.97 -14.12
CA THR A 592 -9.28 -20.10 -15.14
C THR A 592 -7.96 -19.51 -14.65
N ALA A 593 -7.97 -18.29 -14.08
CA ALA A 593 -6.76 -17.69 -13.51
C ALA A 593 -6.19 -18.53 -12.37
N ALA A 594 -7.04 -19.00 -11.45
CA ALA A 594 -6.60 -19.87 -10.37
C ALA A 594 -5.95 -21.15 -10.90
N ILE A 595 -6.59 -21.86 -11.84
CA ILE A 595 -6.05 -23.06 -12.48
C ILE A 595 -4.67 -22.80 -13.10
N ALA A 596 -4.54 -21.71 -13.86
CA ALA A 596 -3.29 -21.34 -14.53
C ALA A 596 -2.16 -21.06 -13.53
N ILE A 597 -2.45 -20.32 -12.46
CA ILE A 597 -1.50 -20.05 -11.37
C ILE A 597 -1.06 -21.36 -10.71
N ARG A 598 -2.00 -22.26 -10.38
CA ARG A 598 -1.67 -23.54 -9.75
C ARG A 598 -0.79 -24.41 -10.64
N LYS A 599 -1.05 -24.46 -11.95
CA LYS A 599 -0.19 -25.18 -12.92
C LYS A 599 1.23 -24.61 -12.93
N ALA A 600 1.36 -23.29 -12.98
CA ALA A 600 2.67 -22.63 -12.95
C ALA A 600 3.42 -22.91 -11.63
N GLU A 601 2.72 -22.91 -10.49
CA GLU A 601 3.31 -23.27 -9.19
C GLU A 601 3.75 -24.74 -9.16
N ILE A 602 2.92 -25.68 -9.62
CA ILE A 602 3.28 -27.10 -9.72
C ILE A 602 4.58 -27.26 -10.53
N ASP A 603 4.65 -26.65 -11.71
CA ASP A 603 5.81 -26.75 -12.59
C ASP A 603 7.08 -26.13 -11.96
N HIS A 604 6.95 -24.99 -11.31
CA HIS A 604 8.07 -24.29 -10.69
C HIS A 604 8.67 -25.09 -9.55
N TYR A 605 7.84 -25.55 -8.61
CA TYR A 605 8.31 -26.26 -7.43
C TYR A 605 8.76 -27.70 -7.75
N ALA A 606 8.22 -28.32 -8.80
CA ALA A 606 8.75 -29.58 -9.32
C ALA A 606 10.17 -29.44 -9.87
N LYS A 607 10.49 -28.31 -10.52
CA LYS A 607 11.83 -28.03 -11.08
C LYS A 607 12.81 -27.49 -10.04
N ASN A 608 12.32 -26.89 -8.96
CA ASN A 608 13.12 -26.23 -7.93
C ASN A 608 12.74 -26.72 -6.52
N PRO A 609 13.13 -27.94 -6.10
CA PRO A 609 12.76 -28.45 -4.78
C PRO A 609 13.22 -27.59 -3.60
N GLY A 610 14.35 -26.87 -3.72
CA GLY A 610 14.82 -25.95 -2.68
C GLY A 610 13.96 -24.69 -2.52
N ALA A 611 13.14 -24.33 -3.52
CA ALA A 611 12.29 -23.14 -3.45
C ALA A 611 11.14 -23.26 -2.44
N PHE A 612 10.87 -24.48 -1.93
CA PHE A 612 9.92 -24.66 -0.83
C PHE A 612 10.38 -23.98 0.46
N ASP A 613 11.70 -23.90 0.69
CA ASP A 613 12.25 -23.24 1.87
C ASP A 613 11.96 -21.74 1.85
N ASP A 614 11.88 -21.12 0.67
CA ASP A 614 11.56 -19.70 0.50
C ASP A 614 10.09 -19.37 0.76
N LEU A 615 9.19 -20.36 0.76
CA LEU A 615 7.77 -20.11 1.02
C LEU A 615 7.53 -19.58 2.43
N ILE A 616 8.40 -19.90 3.39
CA ILE A 616 8.30 -19.42 4.79
C ILE A 616 8.50 -17.91 4.90
N HIS A 617 9.10 -17.28 3.88
CA HIS A 617 9.30 -15.84 3.82
C HIS A 617 8.13 -15.12 3.14
N ARG A 618 7.20 -15.86 2.55
CA ARG A 618 6.05 -15.33 1.79
C ARG A 618 4.72 -15.55 2.50
N TYR A 619 4.65 -16.58 3.34
CA TYR A 619 3.53 -17.00 4.19
C TYR A 619 4.05 -17.28 5.60
#